data_AF-A0A7S4SR61-F1
#
_entry.id   AF-A0A7S4SR61-F1
#
_cell.length_a   1.000
_cell.length_b   1.000
_cell.length_c   1.000
_cell.angle_alpha   90.00
_cell.angle_beta   90.00
_cell.angle_gamma   90.00
#
_symmetry.space_group_name_H-M   'P 1'
#
loop_
_entity.id
_entity.type
_entity.pdbx_description
1 polymer ?
#
loop_
_entity_poly.entity_id
_entity_poly.type
_entity_poly.pdbx_seq_one_letter_code
_entity_poly.pdbx_strand_id
1 'polypeptide(L)'
;LNLEMNRLRKLPRSFTECKTLKTILLSKNQLTEIEMFIGKLEKLEYIDASQNFLNLLPGSVPWLKELTHLSINGNAVPCLAFQPILNGHNDSKSCDQIDKESGTETNKLNADGVWQEFTDHKSGRRLYYNRKSGETSSTKPPIFWDKK
;
A
#
# COMPACT_ATOMS: atom_id res chain seq x y z
N LEU A 1 3.47 -19.22 10.31
CA LEU A 1 2.13 -19.59 9.81
C LEU A 1 2.23 -19.91 8.33
N ASN A 2 1.92 -21.14 7.93
CA ASN A 2 1.93 -21.57 6.53
C ASN A 2 0.50 -21.62 5.99
N LEU A 3 0.24 -20.87 4.93
CA LEU A 3 -1.03 -20.80 4.19
C LEU A 3 -0.80 -20.90 2.67
N GLU A 4 0.31 -21.50 2.27
CA GLU A 4 0.69 -21.66 0.87
C GLU A 4 -0.30 -22.54 0.11
N MET A 5 -0.38 -22.36 -1.21
CA MET A 5 -1.18 -23.21 -2.10
C MET A 5 -2.66 -23.28 -1.74
N ASN A 6 -3.21 -22.17 -1.27
CA ASN A 6 -4.64 -22.03 -0.99
C ASN A 6 -5.31 -21.15 -2.06
N ARG A 7 -6.59 -20.83 -1.85
CA ARG A 7 -7.37 -19.93 -2.72
C ARG A 7 -7.72 -18.63 -2.00
N LEU A 8 -6.84 -18.17 -1.11
CA LEU A 8 -7.08 -16.97 -0.32
C LEU A 8 -7.06 -15.75 -1.23
N ARG A 9 -8.15 -14.98 -1.20
CA ARG A 9 -8.26 -13.69 -1.90
C ARG A 9 -7.89 -12.49 -1.02
N LYS A 10 -8.10 -12.63 0.29
CA LYS A 10 -7.76 -11.62 1.32
C LYS A 10 -7.36 -12.32 2.61
N LEU A 11 -6.63 -11.60 3.46
CA LEU A 11 -6.37 -12.01 4.84
C LEU A 11 -7.48 -11.46 5.76
N PRO A 12 -8.02 -12.26 6.69
CA PRO A 12 -9.05 -11.78 7.61
C PRO A 12 -8.47 -10.77 8.61
N ARG A 13 -9.29 -9.79 9.02
CA ARG A 13 -8.90 -8.77 10.02
C ARG A 13 -8.40 -9.37 11.34
N SER A 14 -8.83 -10.58 11.71
CA SER A 14 -8.36 -11.29 12.90
C SER A 14 -6.85 -11.52 12.94
N PHE A 15 -6.14 -11.41 11.81
CA PHE A 15 -4.68 -11.42 11.80
C PHE A 15 -4.06 -10.30 12.63
N THR A 16 -4.77 -9.19 12.89
CA THR A 16 -4.28 -8.12 13.77
C THR A 16 -3.93 -8.60 15.18
N GLU A 17 -4.57 -9.68 15.62
CA GLU A 17 -4.37 -10.25 16.95
C GLU A 17 -3.12 -11.14 17.05
N CYS A 18 -2.55 -11.53 15.92
CA CYS A 18 -1.37 -12.39 15.84
C CYS A 18 -0.06 -11.63 16.10
N LYS A 19 0.01 -10.80 17.16
CA LYS A 19 1.14 -9.90 17.47
C LYS A 19 2.49 -10.59 17.68
N THR A 20 2.49 -11.91 17.91
CA THR A 20 3.69 -12.72 18.10
C THR A 20 4.19 -13.39 16.82
N LEU A 21 3.48 -13.21 15.71
CA LEU A 21 3.74 -13.92 14.47
C LEU A 21 4.99 -13.39 13.78
N LYS A 22 5.97 -14.28 13.56
CA LYS A 22 7.26 -13.97 12.93
C LYS A 22 7.33 -14.30 11.45
N THR A 23 6.62 -15.33 11.02
CA THR A 23 6.72 -15.83 9.64
C THR A 23 5.33 -16.08 9.09
N ILE A 24 5.08 -15.57 7.88
CA ILE A 24 3.87 -15.81 7.11
C ILE A 24 4.25 -16.29 5.72
N LEU A 25 3.76 -17.47 5.34
CA LEU A 25 3.88 -18.01 3.98
C LEU A 25 2.52 -18.01 3.32
N LEU A 26 2.38 -17.22 2.26
CA LEU A 26 1.17 -16.98 1.47
C LEU A 26 1.39 -17.27 -0.02
N SER A 27 2.48 -17.94 -0.35
CA SER A 27 2.83 -18.24 -1.73
C SER A 27 1.71 -19.02 -2.44
N LYS A 28 1.53 -18.79 -3.73
CA LYS A 28 0.54 -19.51 -4.57
C LYS A 28 -0.89 -19.39 -4.05
N ASN A 29 -1.34 -18.16 -3.81
CA ASN A 29 -2.73 -17.83 -3.46
C ASN A 29 -3.36 -16.94 -4.55
N GLN A 30 -4.49 -16.31 -4.24
CA GLN A 30 -5.21 -15.41 -5.13
C GLN A 30 -5.30 -13.99 -4.54
N LEU A 31 -4.33 -13.59 -3.72
CA LEU A 31 -4.34 -12.30 -3.04
C LEU A 31 -4.20 -11.17 -4.06
N THR A 32 -5.13 -10.23 -4.06
CA THR A 32 -5.07 -9.02 -4.89
C THR A 32 -4.46 -7.83 -4.14
N GLU A 33 -4.49 -7.88 -2.81
CA GLU A 33 -3.92 -6.89 -1.91
C GLU A 33 -3.43 -7.53 -0.61
N ILE A 34 -2.43 -6.89 0.02
CA ILE A 34 -2.11 -7.11 1.43
C ILE A 34 -2.71 -5.93 2.19
N GLU A 35 -3.55 -6.23 3.17
CA GLU A 35 -4.27 -5.23 3.96
C GLU A 35 -3.34 -4.38 4.83
N MET A 36 -3.71 -3.11 5.06
CA MET A 36 -2.87 -2.17 5.84
C MET A 36 -2.59 -2.64 7.26
N PHE A 37 -3.42 -3.51 7.83
CA PHE A 37 -3.19 -4.04 9.18
C PHE A 37 -1.93 -4.89 9.28
N ILE A 38 -1.32 -5.33 8.17
CA ILE A 38 -0.08 -6.11 8.21
C ILE A 38 1.00 -5.38 9.02
N GLY A 39 1.07 -4.05 8.92
CA GLY A 39 2.01 -3.23 9.70
C GLY A 39 1.81 -3.26 11.22
N LYS A 40 0.71 -3.83 11.74
CA LYS A 40 0.52 -4.06 13.18
C LYS A 40 1.23 -5.32 13.68
N LEU A 41 1.73 -6.17 12.78
CA LEU A 41 2.49 -7.36 13.12
C LEU A 41 3.95 -7.00 13.34
N GLU A 42 4.22 -6.28 14.43
CA GLU A 42 5.53 -5.68 14.70
C GLU A 42 6.68 -6.70 14.78
N LYS A 43 6.39 -7.96 15.11
CA LYS A 43 7.38 -9.05 15.22
C LYS A 43 7.56 -9.85 13.92
N LEU A 44 6.95 -9.42 12.82
CA LEU A 44 6.97 -10.14 11.56
C LEU A 44 8.32 -9.96 10.87
N GLU A 45 9.05 -11.06 10.75
CA GLU A 45 10.41 -11.12 10.21
C GLU A 45 10.45 -11.58 8.76
N TYR A 46 9.49 -12.42 8.36
CA TYR A 46 9.48 -13.07 7.04
C TYR A 46 8.08 -13.12 6.44
N ILE A 47 7.93 -12.62 5.21
CA ILE A 47 6.71 -12.72 4.41
C ILE A 47 7.06 -13.28 3.04
N ASP A 48 6.44 -14.39 2.66
CA ASP A 48 6.38 -14.83 1.27
C ASP A 48 4.96 -14.70 0.73
N ALA A 49 4.75 -13.74 -0.18
CA ALA A 49 3.51 -13.53 -0.91
C ALA A 49 3.71 -13.73 -2.41
N SER A 50 4.70 -14.54 -2.81
CA SER A 50 4.97 -14.85 -4.21
C SER A 50 3.81 -15.58 -4.90
N GLN A 51 3.73 -15.46 -6.23
CA GLN A 51 2.71 -16.11 -7.06
C GLN A 51 1.29 -15.81 -6.57
N ASN A 52 0.99 -14.52 -6.44
CA ASN A 52 -0.34 -13.98 -6.15
C ASN A 52 -0.71 -12.95 -7.24
N PHE A 53 -1.78 -12.18 -7.04
CA PHE A 53 -2.24 -11.13 -7.96
C PHE A 53 -2.07 -9.74 -7.35
N LEU A 54 -1.05 -9.55 -6.51
CA LEU A 54 -0.80 -8.26 -5.87
C LEU A 54 -0.41 -7.22 -6.93
N ASN A 55 -1.07 -6.08 -6.90
CA ASN A 55 -0.75 -4.93 -7.76
C ASN A 55 0.01 -3.84 -7.01
N LEU A 56 -0.13 -3.81 -5.68
CA LEU A 56 0.41 -2.78 -4.79
C LEU A 56 0.81 -3.41 -3.46
N LEU A 57 1.81 -2.84 -2.80
CA LEU A 57 2.09 -3.13 -1.39
C LEU A 57 1.40 -2.11 -0.49
N PRO A 58 0.88 -2.46 0.70
CA PRO A 58 0.30 -1.47 1.60
C PRO A 58 1.38 -0.50 2.09
N GLY A 59 1.04 0.77 2.23
CA GLY A 59 1.95 1.79 2.78
C GLY A 59 2.38 1.54 4.22
N SER A 60 1.87 0.48 4.86
CA SER A 60 2.28 0.02 6.19
C SER A 60 3.39 -1.04 6.17
N VAL A 61 3.81 -1.56 5.00
CA VAL A 61 4.99 -2.46 4.91
C VAL A 61 6.25 -1.81 5.51
N PRO A 62 6.57 -0.52 5.26
CA PRO A 62 7.71 0.15 5.90
C PRO A 62 7.66 0.21 7.43
N TRP A 63 6.50 -0.04 8.05
CA TRP A 63 6.36 -0.04 9.51
C TRP A 63 6.73 -1.38 10.16
N LEU A 64 6.92 -2.43 9.37
CA LEU A 64 7.38 -3.73 9.83
C LEU A 64 8.88 -3.70 10.13
N LYS A 65 9.23 -3.18 11.33
CA LYS A 65 10.63 -2.92 11.73
C LYS A 65 11.52 -4.16 11.77
N GLU A 66 10.93 -5.32 12.08
CA GLU A 66 11.65 -6.60 12.18
C GLU A 66 11.69 -7.35 10.84
N LEU A 67 11.05 -6.84 9.78
CA LEU A 67 10.96 -7.54 8.49
C LEU A 67 12.31 -7.56 7.80
N THR A 68 12.87 -8.75 7.66
CA THR A 68 14.16 -8.99 7.00
C THR A 68 13.99 -9.55 5.60
N HIS A 69 12.87 -10.22 5.33
CA HIS A 69 12.61 -10.89 4.07
C HIS A 69 11.17 -10.64 3.60
N LEU A 70 11.04 -10.08 2.39
CA LEU A 70 9.78 -9.91 1.67
C LEU A 70 9.92 -10.48 0.26
N SER A 71 9.21 -11.58 -0.02
CA SER A 71 9.13 -12.17 -1.35
C SER A 71 7.78 -11.86 -1.99
N ILE A 72 7.80 -11.15 -3.12
CA ILE A 72 6.60 -10.79 -3.90
C ILE A 72 6.75 -11.17 -5.38
N ASN A 73 7.66 -12.09 -5.69
CA ASN A 73 7.92 -12.55 -7.04
C ASN A 73 6.68 -13.17 -7.68
N GLY A 74 6.49 -12.98 -8.98
CA GLY A 74 5.30 -13.53 -9.68
C GLY A 74 3.99 -12.85 -9.28
N ASN A 75 4.05 -11.60 -8.83
CA ASN A 75 2.91 -10.69 -8.73
C ASN A 75 2.99 -9.62 -9.84
N ALA A 76 1.96 -8.78 -9.94
CA ALA A 76 1.90 -7.67 -10.88
C ALA A 76 2.28 -6.32 -10.24
N VAL A 77 3.07 -6.32 -9.15
CA VAL A 77 3.50 -5.11 -8.43
C VAL A 77 4.55 -4.36 -9.26
N PRO A 78 4.26 -3.14 -9.74
CA PRO A 78 5.29 -2.30 -10.36
C PRO A 78 6.36 -1.91 -9.34
N CYS A 79 7.60 -1.74 -9.79
CA CYS A 79 8.80 -1.52 -8.97
C CYS A 79 8.71 -0.41 -7.89
N LEU A 80 7.72 0.51 -7.96
CA LEU A 80 7.57 1.65 -7.04
C LEU A 80 6.14 1.82 -6.47
N ALA A 81 5.34 0.75 -6.41
CA ALA A 81 3.92 0.86 -6.14
C ALA A 81 3.53 0.51 -4.69
N PHE A 82 3.44 1.54 -3.84
CA PHE A 82 2.85 1.44 -2.50
C PHE A 82 1.46 2.10 -2.49
N GLN A 83 0.49 1.48 -1.82
CA GLN A 83 -0.79 2.11 -1.51
C GLN A 83 -0.53 3.27 -0.53
N PRO A 84 -1.02 4.49 -0.82
CA PRO A 84 -0.94 5.59 0.13
C PRO A 84 -1.71 5.24 1.41
N ILE A 85 -1.20 5.68 2.56
CA ILE A 85 -1.87 5.51 3.85
C ILE A 85 -3.09 6.44 3.86
N LEU A 86 -4.23 5.96 3.37
CA LEU A 86 -5.49 6.68 3.46
C LEU A 86 -6.07 6.45 4.86
N ASN A 87 -5.98 7.47 5.71
CA ASN A 87 -6.73 7.53 6.96
C ASN A 87 -8.23 7.57 6.62
N GLY A 88 -8.89 6.42 6.55
CA GLY A 88 -10.34 6.38 6.31
C GLY A 88 -11.00 5.06 5.92
N HIS A 89 -10.30 3.95 5.67
CA HIS A 89 -10.97 2.70 5.26
C HIS A 89 -11.46 1.83 6.44
N ASN A 90 -12.42 2.38 7.20
CA ASN A 90 -13.55 1.58 7.65
C ASN A 90 -14.55 1.61 6.50
N ASP A 91 -14.62 0.53 5.70
CA ASP A 91 -15.90 -0.05 5.29
C ASP A 91 -15.66 -1.22 4.36
N SER A 92 -16.35 -2.31 4.69
CA SER A 92 -16.55 -3.47 3.85
C SER A 92 -17.24 -3.06 2.55
N LYS A 93 -16.51 -2.91 1.46
CA LYS A 93 -17.10 -3.07 0.13
C LYS A 93 -16.22 -3.98 -0.71
N SER A 94 -16.83 -5.08 -1.12
CA SER A 94 -16.37 -6.00 -2.14
C SER A 94 -15.96 -5.21 -3.38
N CYS A 95 -14.70 -5.33 -3.82
CA CYS A 95 -14.28 -4.85 -5.14
C CYS A 95 -14.42 -6.00 -6.13
N ASP A 96 -15.67 -6.34 -6.45
CA ASP A 96 -16.00 -6.72 -7.81
C ASP A 96 -16.28 -5.41 -8.55
N GLN A 97 -15.71 -5.26 -9.75
CA GLN A 97 -15.72 -4.06 -10.61
C GLN A 97 -14.65 -3.01 -10.28
N ILE A 98 -13.47 -3.18 -10.86
CA ILE A 98 -12.76 -2.03 -11.44
C ILE A 98 -12.56 -2.35 -12.91
N ASP A 99 -13.51 -1.85 -13.70
CA ASP A 99 -13.35 -1.66 -15.13
C ASP A 99 -12.13 -0.80 -15.41
N LYS A 100 -11.46 -1.15 -16.51
CA LYS A 100 -10.40 -0.38 -17.17
C LYS A 100 -10.90 1.02 -17.46
N GLU A 101 -10.19 2.05 -16.98
CA GLU A 101 -10.12 3.41 -17.56
C GLU A 101 -9.08 4.19 -16.72
N SER A 102 -7.83 4.26 -17.18
CA SER A 102 -7.31 5.39 -17.95
C SER A 102 -7.48 6.73 -17.25
N GLY A 103 -6.38 7.26 -16.69
CA GLY A 103 -6.17 8.71 -16.60
C GLY A 103 -6.18 9.31 -15.19
N THR A 104 -5.03 9.29 -14.52
CA THR A 104 -4.70 10.35 -13.56
C THR A 104 -3.20 10.57 -13.61
N GLU A 105 -2.72 11.68 -14.19
CA GLU A 105 -1.38 12.18 -13.87
C GLU A 105 -1.20 13.60 -14.41
N THR A 106 -1.47 14.61 -13.56
CA THR A 106 -0.68 15.85 -13.64
C THR A 106 0.33 15.78 -12.51
N ASN A 107 1.47 15.17 -12.78
CA ASN A 107 2.62 15.12 -11.87
C ASN A 107 3.22 16.53 -11.75
N LYS A 108 2.60 17.38 -10.94
CA LYS A 108 3.18 18.67 -10.57
C LYS A 108 4.03 18.49 -9.32
N LEU A 109 5.34 18.66 -9.52
CA LEU A 109 6.32 18.73 -8.46
C LEU A 109 6.44 20.17 -7.95
N ASN A 110 6.71 20.34 -6.66
CA ASN A 110 7.12 21.63 -6.13
C ASN A 110 8.57 21.97 -6.55
N ALA A 111 9.02 23.21 -6.30
CA ALA A 111 10.33 23.72 -6.75
C ALA A 111 11.51 22.85 -6.30
N ASP A 112 11.43 22.26 -5.10
CA ASP A 112 12.48 21.40 -4.55
C ASP A 112 12.34 19.92 -4.95
N GLY A 113 11.32 19.55 -5.73
CA GLY A 113 11.03 18.17 -6.15
C GLY A 113 10.62 17.22 -5.01
N VAL A 114 10.37 17.75 -3.81
CA VAL A 114 10.08 17.00 -2.58
C VAL A 114 8.60 16.64 -2.48
N TRP A 115 7.72 17.55 -2.87
CA TRP A 115 6.28 17.36 -2.79
C TRP A 115 5.67 17.13 -4.17
N GLN A 116 4.78 16.14 -4.25
CA GLN A 116 4.06 15.75 -5.46
C GLN A 116 2.56 15.97 -5.26
N GLU A 117 1.92 16.69 -6.19
CA GLU A 117 0.47 16.91 -6.21
C GLU A 117 -0.22 15.85 -7.07
N PHE A 118 -1.25 15.24 -6.51
CA PHE A 118 -2.16 14.32 -7.18
C PHE A 118 -3.55 14.92 -7.18
N THR A 119 -4.25 14.86 -8.31
CA THR A 119 -5.66 15.27 -8.41
C THR A 119 -6.51 14.08 -8.80
N ASP A 120 -7.48 13.76 -7.95
CA ASP A 120 -8.51 12.77 -8.26
C ASP A 120 -9.47 13.34 -9.29
N HIS A 121 -9.58 12.69 -10.46
CA HIS A 121 -10.44 13.16 -11.56
C HIS A 121 -11.94 12.99 -11.27
N LYS A 122 -12.32 12.12 -10.32
CA LYS A 122 -13.72 11.85 -9.96
C LYS A 122 -14.24 12.82 -8.90
N SER A 123 -13.41 13.18 -7.92
CA SER A 123 -13.81 14.07 -6.82
C SER A 123 -13.24 15.49 -6.92
N GLY A 124 -12.27 15.72 -7.82
CA GLY A 124 -11.50 16.96 -7.89
C GLY A 124 -10.60 17.20 -6.68
N ARG A 125 -10.51 16.25 -5.75
CA ARG A 125 -9.72 16.38 -4.52
C ARG A 125 -8.25 16.31 -4.84
N ARG A 126 -7.48 17.16 -4.16
CA ARG A 126 -6.03 17.23 -4.28
C ARG A 126 -5.38 16.57 -3.08
N LEU A 127 -4.35 15.79 -3.36
CA LEU A 127 -3.52 15.11 -2.37
C LEU A 127 -2.06 15.49 -2.61
N TYR A 128 -1.32 15.67 -1.53
CA TYR A 128 0.07 16.08 -1.56
C TYR A 128 0.91 15.04 -0.86
N TYR A 129 1.95 14.54 -1.52
CA TYR A 129 2.85 13.52 -0.98
C TYR A 129 4.27 14.05 -0.87
N ASN A 130 4.91 13.85 0.28
CA ASN A 130 6.30 14.18 0.51
C ASN A 130 7.18 12.95 0.24
N ARG A 131 8.04 13.04 -0.78
CA ARG A 131 8.92 11.95 -1.20
C ARG A 131 10.09 11.70 -0.23
N LYS A 132 10.40 12.65 0.65
CA LYS A 132 11.49 12.54 1.65
C LYS A 132 10.99 12.02 2.99
N SER A 133 9.86 12.53 3.49
CA SER A 133 9.31 12.11 4.78
C SER A 133 8.25 11.01 4.68
N GLY A 134 7.70 10.76 3.48
CA GLY A 134 6.58 9.84 3.28
C GLY A 134 5.23 10.42 3.73
N GLU A 135 5.19 11.69 4.15
CA GLU A 135 3.98 12.34 4.64
C GLU A 135 2.96 12.59 3.52
N THR A 136 1.68 12.38 3.82
CA THR A 136 0.56 12.74 2.95
C THR A 136 -0.28 13.82 3.59
N SER A 137 -0.66 14.83 2.80
CA SER A 137 -1.56 15.90 3.23
C SER A 137 -2.72 16.05 2.26
N SER A 138 -3.92 16.25 2.80
CA SER A 138 -5.11 16.65 2.04
C SER A 138 -5.20 18.16 1.83
N THR A 139 -4.37 18.94 2.53
CA THR A 139 -4.22 20.38 2.36
C THR A 139 -2.89 20.71 1.73
N LYS A 140 -2.84 21.77 0.91
CA LYS A 140 -1.63 22.18 0.20
C LYS A 140 -0.55 22.59 1.21
N PRO A 141 0.63 21.93 1.23
CA PRO A 141 1.69 22.22 2.19
C PRO A 141 2.29 23.63 2.03
N PRO A 142 2.78 24.27 3.11
CA PRO A 142 3.43 25.60 3.08
C PRO A 142 4.54 25.75 2.03
N ILE A 143 5.36 24.71 1.89
CA ILE A 143 6.54 24.66 1.00
C ILE A 143 6.15 24.74 -0.50
N PHE A 144 4.87 24.55 -0.85
CA PHE A 144 4.41 24.76 -2.23
C PHE A 144 4.31 26.24 -2.64
N TRP A 145 4.36 27.19 -1.68
CA TRP A 145 4.22 28.63 -1.95
C TRP A 145 5.55 29.37 -2.11
N ASP A 146 6.70 28.76 -1.81
CA ASP A 146 7.98 29.40 -2.03
C ASP A 146 8.38 29.33 -3.51
N LYS A 147 7.81 30.24 -4.29
CA LYS A 147 8.50 30.81 -5.45
C LYS A 147 9.21 32.07 -4.99
N LYS A 148 10.54 32.03 -4.91
CA LYS A 148 11.31 33.25 -5.14
C LYS A 148 11.35 33.53 -6.64
#